data_AF-A0A939ED19-F1
#
_entry.id   AF-A0A939ED19-F1
#
_cell.length_a   1.000
_cell.length_b   1.000
_cell.length_c   1.000
_cell.angle_alpha   90.00
_cell.angle_beta   90.00
_cell.angle_gamma   90.00
#
_symmetry.space_group_name_H-M   'P 1'
#
loop_
_entity.id
_entity.type
_entity.pdbx_description
1 polymer ?
#
loop_
_entity_poly.entity_id
_entity_poly.type
_entity_poly.pdbx_seq_one_letter_code
_entity_poly.pdbx_strand_id
1 'polypeptide(L)'
;MRIRHLATATLALAGVALTTAAEAARPDLRRMTCAQAQNLVRQHGALVFTTGQHTFSRFVSNLSYCDRGQSLFTQYGPTLDTPKCPVAFKCQERLFRHGIRRW
;
A
#
# COMPACT_ATOMS: atom_id res chain seq x y z
N MET A 1 -35.09 -10.83 60.83
CA MET A 1 -34.85 -11.08 59.39
C MET A 1 -34.78 -9.74 58.66
N ARG A 2 -33.60 -9.41 58.10
CA ARG A 2 -33.33 -8.53 56.93
C ARG A 2 -31.89 -8.03 57.01
N ILE A 3 -30.97 -8.89 56.58
CA ILE A 3 -29.57 -8.56 56.33
C ILE A 3 -29.58 -7.56 55.16
N ARG A 4 -29.20 -6.31 55.42
CA ARG A 4 -29.00 -5.31 54.38
C ARG A 4 -27.67 -5.61 53.72
N HIS A 5 -27.73 -6.32 52.59
CA HIS A 5 -26.59 -6.53 51.71
C HIS A 5 -26.11 -5.15 51.22
N LEU A 6 -25.03 -4.65 51.82
CA LEU A 6 -24.30 -3.51 51.30
C LEU A 6 -23.62 -4.00 50.02
N ALA A 7 -24.24 -3.68 48.89
CA ALA A 7 -23.78 -4.00 47.56
C ALA A 7 -22.39 -3.38 47.33
N THR A 8 -21.36 -4.22 47.37
CA THR A 8 -20.00 -3.89 46.97
C THR A 8 -19.98 -3.59 45.48
N ALA A 9 -19.98 -2.31 45.12
CA ALA A 9 -19.81 -1.84 43.76
C ALA A 9 -18.32 -1.97 43.36
N THR A 10 -17.95 -3.10 42.78
CA THR A 10 -16.65 -3.26 42.11
C THR A 10 -16.66 -2.46 40.81
N LEU A 11 -16.00 -1.29 40.81
CA LEU A 11 -15.66 -0.57 39.58
C LEU A 11 -14.67 -1.42 38.78
N ALA A 12 -15.14 -2.04 37.70
CA ALA A 12 -14.27 -2.65 36.70
C ALA A 12 -13.66 -1.54 35.84
N LEU A 13 -12.36 -1.27 36.04
CA LEU A 13 -11.57 -0.42 35.14
C LEU A 13 -11.42 -1.17 33.79
N ALA A 14 -12.20 -0.78 32.79
CA ALA A 14 -12.02 -1.25 31.43
C ALA A 14 -10.72 -0.68 30.86
N GLY A 15 -9.72 -1.54 30.69
CA GLY A 15 -8.44 -1.17 30.08
C GLY A 15 -8.64 -0.72 28.63
N VAL A 16 -8.22 0.50 28.33
CA VAL A 16 -8.18 1.02 26.96
C VAL A 16 -7.02 0.34 26.26
N ALA A 17 -7.31 -0.61 25.37
CA ALA A 17 -6.29 -1.20 24.51
C ALA A 17 -5.81 -0.14 23.51
N LEU A 18 -4.62 0.40 23.73
CA LEU A 18 -3.91 1.23 22.75
C LEU A 18 -3.53 0.32 21.57
N THR A 19 -4.31 0.35 20.49
CA THR A 19 -3.89 -0.25 19.22
C THR A 19 -2.76 0.60 18.66
N THR A 20 -1.51 0.17 18.80
CA THR A 20 -0.42 0.75 18.03
C THR A 20 -0.70 0.44 16.57
N ALA A 21 -0.86 1.48 15.74
CA ALA A 21 -0.89 1.30 14.31
C ALA A 21 0.49 0.75 13.92
N ALA A 22 0.60 -0.56 13.74
CA ALA A 22 1.75 -1.16 13.10
C ALA A 22 1.84 -0.49 11.72
N GLU A 23 2.84 0.36 11.51
CA GLU A 23 3.20 0.83 10.17
C GLU A 23 3.33 -0.42 9.30
N ALA A 24 2.37 -0.65 8.42
CA ALA A 24 2.38 -1.79 7.52
C ALA A 24 3.73 -1.79 6.81
N ALA A 25 4.57 -2.77 7.14
CA ALA A 25 5.95 -2.82 6.70
C ALA A 25 5.99 -2.72 5.18
N ARG A 26 6.43 -1.57 4.66
CA ARG A 26 6.53 -1.33 3.22
C ARG A 26 7.63 -2.23 2.66
N PRO A 27 7.32 -3.24 1.83
CA PRO A 27 8.35 -4.15 1.36
C PRO A 27 9.39 -3.39 0.54
N ASP A 28 10.65 -3.79 0.67
CA ASP A 28 11.75 -3.16 -0.07
C ASP A 28 12.05 -3.94 -1.35
N LEU A 29 11.80 -3.31 -2.50
CA LEU A 29 12.05 -3.89 -3.83
C LEU A 29 13.51 -4.36 -3.97
N ARG A 30 14.45 -3.66 -3.33
CA ARG A 30 15.89 -3.94 -3.42
C ARG A 30 16.28 -5.23 -2.69
N ARG A 31 15.37 -5.81 -1.89
CA ARG A 31 15.55 -7.03 -1.11
C ARG A 31 14.82 -8.25 -1.68
N MET A 32 14.20 -8.12 -2.85
CA MET A 32 13.47 -9.20 -3.52
C MET A 32 13.92 -9.34 -4.97
N THR A 33 13.74 -10.53 -5.55
CA THR A 33 13.97 -10.73 -6.98
C THR A 33 12.85 -10.10 -7.82
N CYS A 34 13.13 -9.83 -9.09
CA CYS A 34 12.17 -9.30 -10.04
C CYS A 34 10.87 -10.15 -10.09
N ALA A 35 11.02 -11.48 -10.11
CA ALA A 35 9.89 -12.39 -10.12
C ALA A 35 9.08 -12.36 -8.81
N GLN A 36 9.74 -12.25 -7.66
CA GLN A 36 9.07 -12.12 -6.36
C GLN A 36 8.26 -10.82 -6.29
N ALA A 37 8.83 -9.71 -6.72
CA ALA A 37 8.15 -8.41 -6.76
C ALA A 37 6.89 -8.45 -7.63
N GLN A 38 7.01 -9.02 -8.83
CA GLN A 38 5.89 -9.20 -9.76
C GLN A 38 4.78 -10.07 -9.16
N ASN A 39 5.14 -11.20 -8.54
CA ASN A 39 4.18 -12.08 -7.88
C ASN A 39 3.44 -11.37 -6.74
N LEU A 40 4.14 -10.58 -5.94
CA LEU A 40 3.54 -9.88 -4.81
C LEU A 40 2.52 -8.83 -5.30
N VAL A 41 2.83 -8.07 -6.36
CA VAL A 41 1.85 -7.14 -6.95
C VAL A 41 0.64 -7.89 -7.53
N ARG A 42 0.85 -9.05 -8.17
CA ARG A 42 -0.25 -9.87 -8.69
C ARG A 42 -1.19 -10.35 -7.57
N GLN A 43 -0.64 -10.75 -6.44
CA GLN A 43 -1.41 -11.28 -5.30
C GLN A 43 -2.21 -10.19 -4.58
N HIS A 44 -1.61 -9.02 -4.36
CA HIS A 44 -2.25 -7.94 -3.60
C HIS A 44 -2.97 -6.90 -4.46
N GLY A 45 -2.75 -6.92 -5.76
CA GLY A 45 -3.36 -6.00 -6.72
C GLY A 45 -2.72 -4.62 -6.77
N ALA A 46 -2.54 -3.95 -5.62
CA ALA A 46 -1.84 -2.68 -5.53
C ALA A 46 -0.95 -2.62 -4.29
N LEU A 47 0.32 -2.25 -4.46
CA LEU A 47 1.30 -2.17 -3.38
C LEU A 47 2.17 -0.94 -3.50
N VAL A 48 2.57 -0.40 -2.36
CA VAL A 48 3.63 0.62 -2.29
C VAL A 48 4.91 -0.09 -1.86
N PHE A 49 5.98 0.07 -2.63
CA PHE A 49 7.29 -0.48 -2.30
C PHE A 49 8.27 0.63 -1.98
N THR A 50 9.24 0.34 -1.11
CA THR A 50 10.48 1.11 -1.04
C THR A 50 11.28 0.86 -2.32
N THR A 51 11.67 1.92 -3.02
CA THR A 51 12.48 1.85 -4.26
C THR A 51 13.89 2.42 -4.09
N GLY A 52 14.19 2.99 -2.92
CA GLY A 52 15.50 3.56 -2.58
C GLY A 52 15.54 3.95 -1.10
N GLN A 53 16.62 4.55 -0.63
CA GLN A 53 16.77 4.90 0.79
C GLN A 53 15.62 5.78 1.31
N HIS A 54 15.15 6.71 0.48
CA HIS A 54 14.10 7.66 0.82
C HIS A 54 12.98 7.71 -0.23
N THR A 55 13.00 6.82 -1.21
CA THR A 55 12.05 6.81 -2.32
C THR A 55 11.13 5.60 -2.25
N PHE A 56 9.92 5.80 -2.73
CA PHE A 56 8.91 4.78 -2.83
C PHE A 56 8.03 5.01 -4.03
N SER A 57 7.44 3.91 -4.52
CA SER A 57 6.57 3.93 -5.67
C SER A 57 5.41 2.97 -5.46
N ARG A 58 4.22 3.37 -5.92
CA ARG A 58 3.04 2.51 -5.97
C ARG A 58 3.02 1.75 -7.30
N PHE A 59 2.83 0.45 -7.21
CA PHE A 59 2.71 -0.47 -8.34
C PHE A 59 1.33 -1.13 -8.32
N VAL A 60 0.70 -1.27 -9.49
CA VAL A 60 -0.62 -1.90 -9.64
C VAL A 60 -0.58 -3.04 -10.65
N SER A 61 -1.44 -4.03 -10.45
CA SER A 61 -1.54 -5.21 -11.29
C SER A 61 -2.38 -4.98 -12.55
N ASN A 62 -3.38 -4.09 -12.49
CA ASN A 62 -4.28 -3.80 -13.60
C ASN A 62 -5.00 -2.44 -13.46
N LEU A 63 -5.85 -2.11 -14.44
CA LEU A 63 -6.50 -0.82 -14.58
C LEU A 63 -7.57 -0.54 -13.52
N SER A 64 -8.14 -1.57 -12.86
CA SER A 64 -9.16 -1.34 -11.82
C SER A 64 -8.61 -0.67 -10.57
N TYR A 65 -7.28 -0.63 -10.42
CA TYR A 65 -6.57 0.06 -9.34
C TYR A 65 -6.13 1.49 -9.71
N CYS A 66 -6.53 1.97 -10.89
CA CYS A 66 -6.31 3.32 -11.39
C CYS A 66 -7.59 4.15 -11.32
N ASP A 67 -7.44 5.47 -11.26
CA ASP A 67 -8.58 6.39 -11.32
C ASP A 67 -9.16 6.46 -12.73
N ARG A 68 -10.40 6.94 -12.83
CA ARG A 68 -11.05 7.18 -14.13
C ARG A 68 -10.23 8.19 -14.94
N GLY A 69 -9.96 7.86 -16.21
CA GLY A 69 -9.16 8.69 -17.13
C GLY A 69 -7.69 8.30 -17.22
N GLN A 70 -7.18 7.52 -16.26
CA GLN A 70 -5.81 7.04 -16.27
C GLN A 70 -5.62 5.82 -17.18
N SER A 71 -4.37 5.57 -17.56
CA SER A 71 -3.94 4.38 -18.29
C SER A 71 -2.76 3.71 -17.59
N LEU A 72 -2.57 2.41 -17.87
CA LEU A 72 -1.43 1.66 -17.35
C LEU A 72 -0.17 1.93 -18.16
N PHE A 73 0.93 2.17 -17.47
CA PHE A 73 2.25 2.24 -18.05
C PHE A 73 3.18 1.32 -17.27
N THR A 74 4.03 0.56 -17.97
CA THR A 74 5.02 -0.30 -17.29
C THR A 74 5.87 0.54 -16.36
N GLN A 75 5.94 0.11 -15.10
CA GLN A 75 6.76 0.74 -14.09
C GLN A 75 7.92 -0.16 -13.74
N TYR A 76 9.11 0.42 -13.82
CA TYR A 76 10.35 -0.25 -13.49
C TYR A 76 10.78 0.06 -12.06
N GLY A 77 11.42 -0.91 -11.42
CA GLY A 77 11.99 -0.75 -10.08
C GLY A 77 13.34 -1.47 -9.94
N PRO A 78 14.20 -1.01 -9.03
CA PRO A 78 15.45 -1.69 -8.71
C PRO A 78 15.18 -2.89 -7.81
N THR A 79 15.40 -4.09 -8.35
CA THR A 79 15.31 -5.35 -7.61
C THR A 79 16.69 -5.92 -7.34
N LEU A 80 16.78 -6.92 -6.46
CA LEU A 80 18.04 -7.54 -6.05
C LEU A 80 18.86 -8.07 -7.23
N ASP A 81 18.18 -8.67 -8.21
CA ASP A 81 18.76 -9.34 -9.37
C ASP A 81 18.70 -8.50 -10.65
N THR A 82 17.70 -7.62 -10.78
CA THR A 82 17.52 -6.78 -11.97
C THR A 82 17.34 -5.30 -11.60
N PRO A 83 18.33 -4.42 -11.86
CA PRO A 83 18.24 -2.99 -11.52
C PRO A 83 17.11 -2.22 -12.24
N LYS A 84 16.67 -2.72 -13.41
CA LYS A 84 15.55 -2.16 -14.20
C LYS A 84 14.50 -3.24 -14.46
N CYS A 85 13.99 -3.84 -13.39
CA CYS A 85 12.94 -4.87 -13.48
C CYS A 85 11.59 -4.24 -13.87
N PRO A 86 10.85 -4.77 -14.86
CA PRO A 86 9.45 -4.41 -15.09
C PRO A 86 8.57 -5.06 -14.02
N VAL A 87 8.44 -4.39 -12.86
CA VAL A 87 7.77 -4.95 -11.68
C VAL A 87 6.26 -5.10 -11.91
N ALA A 88 5.61 -4.05 -12.41
CA ALA A 88 4.18 -4.05 -12.77
C ALA A 88 3.85 -2.75 -13.53
N PHE A 89 2.72 -2.11 -13.21
CA PHE A 89 2.28 -0.87 -13.84
C PHE A 89 2.19 0.29 -12.85
N LYS A 90 2.30 1.51 -13.37
CA LYS A 90 1.81 2.74 -12.73
C LYS A 90 0.57 3.24 -13.47
N CYS A 91 -0.30 3.90 -12.72
CA CYS A 91 -1.39 4.66 -13.30
C CYS A 91 -0.88 6.05 -13.67
N GLN A 92 -1.21 6.52 -14.87
CA GLN A 92 -0.85 7.86 -15.30
C GLN A 92 -1.99 8.44 -16.13
N GLU A 93 -2.28 9.73 -15.90
CA GLU A 93 -3.22 10.47 -16.73
C GLU A 93 -2.70 10.50 -18.17
N ARG A 94 -3.60 10.31 -19.14
CA ARG A 94 -3.27 10.62 -20.53
C ARG A 94 -3.23 12.14 -20.68
N LEU A 95 -2.07 12.72 -20.39
CA LEU A 95 -1.78 14.10 -20.77
C LEU A 95 -2.02 14.21 -22.29
N PHE A 96 -3.07 14.94 -22.67
CA PHE A 96 -3.55 15.20 -24.04
C PHE A 96 -4.47 14.14 -24.70
N ARG A 97 -5.73 14.06 -24.26
CA ARG A 97 -6.84 13.78 -25.21
C ARG A 97 -7.56 15.05 -25.67
N HIS A 98 -7.30 16.22 -25.09
CA HIS A 98 -7.78 17.51 -25.60
C HIS A 98 -6.58 18.39 -25.89
N GLY A 99 -6.37 18.63 -27.18
CA GLY A 99 -5.18 19.28 -27.72
C GLY A 99 -4.96 20.66 -27.11
N ILE A 100 -3.72 20.89 -26.70
CA ILE A 100 -3.18 22.24 -26.67
C ILE A 100 -2.97 22.66 -28.14
N ARG A 101 -4.03 23.14 -28.78
CA ARG A 101 -3.97 24.00 -29.97
C ARG A 101 -4.62 25.34 -29.62
N ARG A 102 -4.07 26.03 -28.63
CA ARG A 102 -4.35 27.46 -28.38
C ARG A 102 -3.18 28.03 -27.60
N TRP A 103 -2.10 28.39 -28.29
CA TRP A 103 -1.21 29.52 -28.02
C TRP A 103 -0.47 29.82 -29.31
#